data_AF-A0A6L8FT58-F1
#
_entry.id   AF-A0A6L8FT58-F1
#
_cell.length_a   1.000
_cell.length_b   1.000
_cell.length_c   1.000
_cell.angle_alpha   90.00
_cell.angle_beta   90.00
_cell.angle_gamma   90.00
#
_symmetry.space_group_name_H-M   'P 1'
#
loop_
_entity.id
_entity.type
_entity.pdbx_description
1 polymer ?
#
loop_
_entity_poly.entity_id
_entity_poly.type
_entity_poly.pdbx_seq_one_letter_code
_entity_poly.pdbx_strand_id
1 'polypeptide(L)'
;MRQYLDLVSHCLDHGEAKADRTGVGTLAIFGYQMRFDLADGFPCLTTKKLHLRSIIHELLWFLKGDTNTAYLQKEKVSIWDEWADENGDLGPIYGKQWREWSTPDGP
;
A
#
# COMPACT_ATOMS: atom_id res chain seq x y z
N MET A 1 16.29 5.38 7.38
CA MET A 1 15.87 5.22 5.96
C MET A 1 16.98 4.74 5.03
N ARG A 2 18.25 4.62 5.47
CA ARG A 2 19.31 4.00 4.68
C ARG A 2 18.93 2.58 4.22
N GLN A 3 18.24 1.85 5.09
CA GLN A 3 17.65 0.53 4.83
C GLN A 3 16.82 0.47 3.54
N TYR A 4 16.01 1.50 3.25
CA TYR A 4 15.20 1.55 2.04
C TYR A 4 16.06 1.75 0.79
N LEU A 5 17.07 2.63 0.86
CA LEU A 5 17.99 2.85 -0.25
C LEU A 5 18.85 1.61 -0.52
N ASP A 6 19.28 0.91 0.54
CA ASP A 6 20.04 -0.33 0.40
C ASP A 6 19.19 -1.43 -0.28
N LEU A 7 17.89 -1.51 0.02
CA LEU A 7 16.96 -2.40 -0.71
C LEU A 7 16.85 -2.02 -2.19
N VAL A 8 16.66 -0.73 -2.51
CA VAL A 8 16.57 -0.27 -3.90
C VAL A 8 17.86 -0.61 -4.66
N SER A 9 19.03 -0.30 -4.09
CA SER A 9 20.32 -0.67 -4.68
C SER A 9 20.45 -2.18 -4.87
N HIS A 10 20.07 -2.98 -3.86
CA HIS A 10 20.15 -4.44 -3.96
C HIS A 10 19.25 -4.99 -5.08
N CYS A 11 18.04 -4.46 -5.27
CA CYS A 11 17.18 -4.83 -6.40
C CYS A 11 17.79 -4.45 -7.76
N LEU A 12 18.48 -3.30 -7.86
CA LEU A 12 19.11 -2.86 -9.11
C LEU A 12 20.36 -3.69 -9.45
N ASP A 13 21.16 -4.04 -8.45
CA ASP A 13 22.43 -4.74 -8.63
C ASP A 13 22.27 -6.26 -8.78
N HIS A 14 21.26 -6.83 -8.13
CA HIS A 14 21.09 -8.29 -8.01
C HIS A 14 19.70 -8.80 -8.43
N GLY A 15 18.77 -7.93 -8.82
CA GLY A 15 17.43 -8.33 -9.23
C GLY A 15 17.44 -9.07 -10.56
N GLU A 16 16.60 -10.09 -10.68
CA GLU A 16 16.36 -10.79 -11.94
C GLU A 16 15.25 -10.11 -12.73
N ALA A 17 15.42 -10.03 -14.06
CA ALA A 17 14.36 -9.54 -14.94
C ALA A 17 13.17 -10.50 -14.92
N LYS A 18 11.98 -10.00 -14.56
CA LYS A 18 10.73 -10.78 -14.53
C LYS A 18 9.59 -10.04 -15.21
N ALA A 19 8.84 -10.77 -16.04
CA ALA A 19 7.57 -10.30 -16.56
C ALA A 19 6.53 -10.18 -15.43
N ASP A 20 5.64 -9.20 -15.53
CA ASP A 20 4.58 -8.93 -14.54
C ASP A 20 3.21 -8.87 -15.23
N ARG A 21 2.13 -8.83 -14.44
CA ARG A 21 0.75 -8.85 -14.95
C ARG A 21 0.40 -7.64 -15.81
N THR A 22 1.06 -6.49 -15.61
CA THR A 22 0.83 -5.29 -16.43
C THR A 22 1.61 -5.29 -17.74
N GLY A 23 2.55 -6.23 -17.92
CA GLY A 23 3.36 -6.36 -19.12
C GLY A 23 4.51 -5.35 -19.23
N VAL A 24 4.86 -4.65 -18.16
CA VAL A 24 5.93 -3.64 -18.12
C VAL A 24 7.29 -4.30 -17.86
N GLY A 25 7.33 -5.32 -17.01
CA GLY A 25 8.56 -5.97 -16.56
C GLY A 25 9.15 -5.32 -15.30
N THR A 26 9.90 -6.11 -14.54
CA THR A 26 10.46 -5.74 -13.24
C THR A 26 11.89 -6.29 -13.08
N LEU A 27 12.69 -5.64 -12.22
CA LEU A 27 13.84 -6.27 -11.58
C LEU A 27 13.42 -6.72 -10.19
N ALA A 28 13.51 -8.02 -9.94
CA ALA A 28 12.91 -8.63 -8.76
C ALA A 28 13.91 -9.50 -7.98
N ILE A 29 13.87 -9.35 -6.67
CA ILE A 29 14.47 -10.26 -5.70
C ILE A 29 13.35 -10.99 -4.95
N PHE A 30 13.68 -12.07 -4.23
CA PHE A 30 12.72 -12.77 -3.38
C PHE A 30 13.20 -12.85 -1.94
N GLY A 31 12.40 -12.32 -1.02
CA GLY A 31 12.71 -12.27 0.41
C GLY A 31 13.73 -11.18 0.76
N TYR A 32 13.28 -10.14 1.45
CA TYR A 32 14.15 -9.11 2.01
C TYR A 32 13.54 -8.60 3.30
N GLN A 33 14.36 -8.28 4.29
CA GLN A 33 13.89 -7.76 5.57
C GLN A 33 14.52 -6.41 5.89
N MET A 34 13.70 -5.45 6.28
CA MET A 34 14.13 -4.19 6.86
C MET A 34 13.67 -4.10 8.31
N ARG A 35 14.41 -3.34 9.13
CA ARG A 35 14.04 -3.00 10.50
C ARG A 35 14.14 -1.49 10.70
N PHE A 36 13.17 -0.94 11.40
CA PHE A 36 13.09 0.46 11.78
C PHE A 36 12.79 0.53 13.26
N ASP A 37 13.69 1.11 14.06
CA ASP A 37 13.37 1.46 15.43
C ASP A 37 12.52 2.74 15.41
N LEU A 38 11.31 2.68 15.97
CA LEU A 38 10.40 3.82 15.99
C LEU A 38 10.77 4.85 17.06
N ALA A 39 11.65 4.49 18.01
CA ALA A 39 12.21 5.44 18.97
C ALA A 39 13.19 6.43 18.31
N ASP A 40 13.86 6.01 17.23
CA ASP A 40 14.76 6.86 16.43
C ASP A 40 13.99 7.89 15.57
N GLY A 41 12.67 7.73 15.45
CA GLY A 41 11.77 8.63 14.74
C GLY A 41 10.82 7.93 13.78
N PHE A 42 9.95 8.71 13.12
CA PHE A 42 8.99 8.18 12.16
C PHE A 42 9.70 7.84 10.84
N PRO A 43 9.62 6.58 10.34
CA PRO A 43 10.36 6.13 9.16
C PRO A 43 9.73 6.60 7.84
N CYS A 44 9.55 7.92 7.69
CA CYS A 44 9.15 8.55 6.44
C CYS A 44 10.35 8.74 5.53
N LEU A 45 10.23 8.35 4.26
CA LEU A 45 11.27 8.61 3.28
C LEU A 45 11.51 10.12 3.14
N THR A 46 12.78 10.53 3.17
CA THR A 46 13.18 11.94 3.07
C THR A 46 13.90 12.27 1.76
N THR A 47 14.37 11.26 1.02
CA THR A 47 15.04 11.43 -0.28
C THR A 47 14.08 11.73 -1.43
N LYS A 48 12.78 11.62 -1.20
CA LYS A 48 11.70 12.08 -2.07
C LYS A 48 10.52 12.52 -1.20
N LYS A 49 9.89 13.64 -1.55
CA LYS A 49 8.69 14.11 -0.85
C LYS A 49 7.54 13.10 -1.02
N LEU A 50 6.98 12.65 0.11
CA LEU A 50 5.81 11.78 0.14
C LEU A 50 4.52 12.57 0.31
N HIS A 51 3.43 12.08 -0.28
CA HIS A 51 2.09 12.64 -0.08
C HIS A 51 1.43 12.02 1.15
N LEU A 52 1.92 12.39 2.35
CA LEU A 52 1.48 11.81 3.63
C LEU A 52 -0.02 11.92 3.89
N ARG A 53 -0.66 12.95 3.34
CA ARG A 53 -2.11 13.12 3.45
C ARG A 53 -2.88 11.90 2.91
N SER A 54 -2.46 11.34 1.76
CA SER A 54 -3.10 10.13 1.21
C SER A 54 -2.90 8.93 2.13
N ILE A 55 -1.69 8.73 2.65
CA ILE A 55 -1.35 7.60 3.53
C ILE A 55 -2.19 7.64 4.82
N ILE A 56 -2.35 8.82 5.41
CA ILE A 56 -3.14 8.99 6.64
C ILE A 56 -4.62 8.68 6.36
N HIS A 57 -5.22 9.26 5.32
CA HIS A 57 -6.63 9.02 5.01
C HIS A 57 -6.91 7.57 4.60
N GLU A 58 -6.00 6.92 3.87
CA GLU A 58 -6.10 5.50 3.54
C GLU A 58 -6.12 4.64 4.81
N LEU A 59 -5.21 4.87 5.76
CA LEU A 59 -5.20 4.13 7.02
C LEU A 59 -6.48 4.37 7.85
N LEU A 60 -6.96 5.61 7.91
CA LEU A 60 -8.23 5.93 8.59
C LEU A 60 -9.42 5.24 7.91
N TRP A 61 -9.42 5.14 6.58
CA TRP A 61 -10.42 4.44 5.79
C TRP A 61 -10.40 2.93 6.03
N PHE A 62 -9.22 2.29 6.04
CA PHE A 62 -9.07 0.89 6.44
C PHE A 62 -9.58 0.64 7.86
N LEU A 63 -9.20 1.50 8.82
CA LEU A 63 -9.65 1.38 10.19
C LEU A 63 -11.16 1.55 10.34
N LYS A 64 -11.84 2.27 9.44
CA LYS A 64 -13.31 2.35 9.41
C LYS A 64 -13.99 1.09 8.90
N GLY A 65 -13.26 0.20 8.24
CA GLY A 65 -13.81 -0.98 7.58
C GLY A 65 -14.36 -0.72 6.19
N ASP A 66 -14.14 0.49 5.66
CA ASP A 66 -14.72 0.95 4.40
C ASP A 66 -13.93 0.39 3.21
N THR A 67 -14.64 0.16 2.11
CA THR A 67 -14.12 -0.39 0.85
C THR A 67 -14.62 0.38 -0.37
N ASN A 68 -15.36 1.48 -0.17
CA ASN A 68 -15.79 2.39 -1.21
C ASN A 68 -14.91 3.65 -1.25
N THR A 69 -14.56 4.14 -2.45
CA THR A 69 -13.66 5.28 -2.63
C THR A 69 -14.29 6.63 -2.32
N ALA A 70 -15.60 6.73 -2.08
CA ALA A 70 -16.28 8.01 -1.82
C ALA A 70 -15.69 8.79 -0.64
N TYR A 71 -15.31 8.11 0.46
CA TYR A 71 -14.60 8.76 1.57
C TYR A 71 -13.26 9.35 1.13
N LEU A 72 -12.47 8.58 0.38
CA LEU A 72 -11.15 9.00 -0.10
C LEU A 72 -11.28 10.18 -1.07
N GLN A 73 -12.22 10.14 -2.01
CA GLN A 73 -12.46 11.20 -2.98
C GLN A 73 -12.95 12.49 -2.32
N LYS A 74 -13.85 12.40 -1.32
CA LYS A 74 -14.26 13.55 -0.49
C LYS A 74 -13.05 14.18 0.19
N GLU A 75 -12.15 13.34 0.67
CA GLU A 75 -10.86 13.74 1.21
C GLU A 75 -9.81 13.91 0.10
N LYS A 76 -10.13 14.18 -1.16
CA LYS A 76 -9.15 14.49 -2.23
C LYS A 76 -7.99 13.48 -2.32
N VAL A 77 -8.27 12.20 -2.12
CA VAL A 77 -7.34 11.08 -2.26
C VAL A 77 -7.85 10.18 -3.37
N SER A 78 -7.03 9.96 -4.39
CA SER A 78 -7.39 9.25 -5.63
C SER A 78 -6.57 7.97 -5.88
N ILE A 79 -5.80 7.50 -4.88
CA ILE A 79 -4.83 6.40 -5.06
C ILE A 79 -5.46 5.02 -5.33
N TRP A 80 -6.79 4.93 -5.20
CA TRP A 80 -7.58 3.71 -5.43
C TRP A 80 -8.53 3.84 -6.64
N ASP A 81 -8.55 5.00 -7.33
CA ASP A 81 -9.55 5.29 -8.37
C ASP A 81 -9.43 4.33 -9.56
N GLU A 82 -8.22 3.88 -9.94
CA GLU A 82 -8.03 2.99 -11.08
C GLU A 82 -8.52 1.55 -10.85
N TRP A 83 -8.86 1.18 -9.61
CA TRP A 83 -9.28 -0.18 -9.26
C TRP A 83 -10.74 -0.28 -8.85
N ALA A 84 -11.39 0.86 -8.58
CA ALA A 84 -12.78 0.91 -8.18
C ALA A 84 -13.71 0.66 -9.36
N ASP A 85 -14.86 0.05 -9.10
CA ASP A 85 -15.91 -0.07 -10.11
C ASP A 85 -16.65 1.27 -10.35
N GLU A 86 -17.67 1.26 -11.20
CA GLU A 86 -18.47 2.44 -11.53
C GLU A 86 -19.21 3.08 -10.33
N ASN A 87 -19.38 2.33 -9.23
CA ASN A 87 -20.00 2.79 -7.99
C ASN A 87 -18.95 3.19 -6.93
N GLY A 88 -17.66 3.05 -7.24
CA GLY A 88 -16.57 3.32 -6.32
C GLY A 88 -16.21 2.15 -5.41
N ASP A 89 -16.78 0.96 -5.62
CA ASP A 89 -16.55 -0.21 -4.77
C ASP A 89 -15.31 -1.00 -5.22
N LEU A 90 -14.52 -1.45 -4.23
CA LEU A 90 -13.32 -2.28 -4.44
C LEU A 90 -13.53 -3.74 -4.05
N GLY A 91 -14.73 -4.12 -3.63
CA GLY A 91 -15.02 -5.41 -3.02
C GLY A 91 -14.41 -5.57 -1.62
N PRO A 92 -14.31 -6.81 -1.10
CA PRO A 92 -13.99 -7.05 0.31
C PRO A 92 -12.48 -7.03 0.60
N ILE A 93 -11.84 -5.88 0.38
CA ILE A 93 -10.40 -5.69 0.61
C ILE A 93 -10.09 -5.35 2.08
N TYR A 94 -8.87 -4.87 2.35
CA TYR A 94 -8.29 -4.63 3.68
C TYR A 94 -9.28 -4.17 4.76
N GLY A 95 -9.98 -3.04 4.55
CA GLY A 95 -10.88 -2.47 5.56
C GLY A 95 -11.92 -3.47 6.04
N LYS A 96 -12.69 -4.06 5.11
CA LYS A 96 -13.67 -5.09 5.44
C LYS A 96 -13.03 -6.27 6.16
N GLN A 97 -11.89 -6.79 5.69
CA GLN A 97 -11.24 -7.93 6.35
C GLN A 97 -10.69 -7.60 7.75
N TRP A 98 -10.26 -6.37 7.99
CA TRP A 98 -9.76 -5.92 9.30
C TRP A 98 -10.86 -5.75 10.34
N ARG A 99 -12.07 -5.40 9.90
CA ARG A 99 -13.16 -5.00 10.79
C ARG A 99 -14.33 -5.99 10.84
N GLU A 100 -14.53 -6.75 9.77
CA GLU A 100 -15.69 -7.63 9.55
C GLU A 100 -15.29 -8.81 8.64
N TRP A 101 -14.37 -9.63 9.12
CA TRP A 101 -13.99 -10.88 8.44
C TRP A 101 -15.17 -11.85 8.44
N SER A 102 -15.59 -12.32 7.26
CA SER A 102 -16.69 -13.28 7.13
C SER A 102 -16.20 -14.71 7.32
N THR A 103 -16.82 -15.46 8.24
CA THR A 103 -16.63 -16.91 8.38
C THR A 103 -17.75 -17.68 7.66
N PRO A 104 -17.60 -18.99 7.42
CA PRO A 104 -18.66 -19.80 6.84
C PRO A 104 -19.99 -19.77 7.61
N ASP A 105 -19.94 -19.53 8.93
CA ASP A 105 -21.10 -19.51 9.81
C ASP A 105 -21.69 -18.11 10.02
N GLY A 106 -21.10 -17.08 9.40
CA GLY A 106 -21.48 -15.67 9.55
C GLY A 106 -20.31 -14.75 9.97
N PRO A 107 -20.57 -13.46 10.20
CA PRO A 107 -19.62 -12.53 10.80
C PRO A 107 -19.33 -12.86 12.27
#